data_AF-A0A7S3KKF3-F1
#
_entry.id   AF-A0A7S3KKF3-F1
#
_cell.length_a   1.000
_cell.length_b   1.000
_cell.length_c   1.000
_cell.angle_alpha   90.00
_cell.angle_beta   90.00
_cell.angle_gamma   90.00
#
_symmetry.space_group_name_H-M   'P 1'
#
loop_
_entity.id
_entity.type
_entity.pdbx_description
1 polymer ?
#
loop_
_entity_poly.entity_id
_entity_poly.type
_entity_poly.pdbx_seq_one_letter_code
_entity_poly.pdbx_strand_id
1 'polypeptide(L)'
;MLLVFIPQAVIFFYTDKILEAVGQDPKVSEAALDYTKVLIPGVLVFNLFEAARRFLNAQLVFALPSKIQFSTLVLHILWCYIFVSILELEIVGAAVASLITYTLDFVLIHVYVSCFEVVPSESWHWFDKNSFKGLINYC
;
A
#
# COMPACT_ATOMS: atom_id res chain seq x y z
N MET A 1 2.49 9.94 -5.90
CA MET A 1 2.69 8.82 -4.95
C MET A 1 4.14 8.33 -4.91
N LEU A 2 4.83 8.15 -6.05
CA LEU A 2 6.26 7.80 -6.07
C LEU A 2 7.18 8.80 -5.33
N LEU A 3 6.90 10.11 -5.42
CA LEU A 3 7.67 11.13 -4.70
C LEU A 3 7.48 11.07 -3.18
N VAL A 4 6.32 10.60 -2.70
CA VAL A 4 6.01 10.46 -1.27
C VAL A 4 6.61 9.17 -0.70
N PHE A 5 6.89 8.18 -1.55
CA PHE A 5 7.53 6.94 -1.15
C PHE A 5 8.91 7.16 -0.51
N ILE A 6 9.73 8.06 -1.07
CA ILE A 6 11.09 8.31 -0.57
C ILE A 6 11.08 8.79 0.90
N PRO A 7 10.40 9.89 1.28
CA PRO A 7 10.37 10.30 2.68
C PRO A 7 9.70 9.25 3.58
N GLN A 8 8.71 8.51 3.08
CA GLN A 8 8.07 7.43 3.84
C GLN A 8 9.04 6.27 4.12
N ALA A 9 9.83 5.86 3.13
CA ALA A 9 10.86 4.83 3.29
C ALA A 9 11.95 5.26 4.28
N VAL A 10 12.34 6.54 4.27
CA VAL A 10 13.28 7.11 5.25
C VAL A 10 12.69 7.03 6.66
N ILE A 11 11.42 7.43 6.86
CA ILE A 11 10.74 7.30 8.16
C ILE A 11 10.74 5.85 8.63
N PHE A 12 10.44 4.91 7.74
CA PHE A 12 10.40 3.49 8.06
C PHE A 12 11.79 2.97 8.46
N PHE A 13 12.84 3.43 7.80
CA PHE A 13 14.21 3.04 8.12
C PHE A 13 14.69 3.52 9.51
N TYR A 14 14.16 4.64 10.00
CA TYR A 14 14.50 5.23 11.31
C TYR A 14 13.39 5.07 12.36
N THR A 15 12.48 4.10 12.17
CA THR A 15 11.28 3.96 13.03
C THR A 15 11.65 3.76 14.50
N ASP A 16 12.67 2.97 14.83
CA ASP A 16 13.14 2.78 16.21
C ASP A 16 13.55 4.11 16.85
N LYS A 17 14.42 4.88 16.19
CA LYS A 17 14.96 6.14 16.71
C LYS A 17 13.87 7.20 16.85
N ILE A 18 12.93 7.24 15.92
CA ILE A 18 11.77 8.14 15.98
C ILE A 18 10.89 7.79 17.18
N LEU A 19 10.59 6.51 17.39
CA LEU A 19 9.74 6.04 18.49
C LEU A 19 10.42 6.24 19.85
N GLU A 20 11.71 5.94 19.97
CA GLU A 20 12.51 6.23 21.17
C GLU A 20 12.50 7.72 21.50
N ALA A 21 12.64 8.60 20.49
CA ALA A 21 12.65 10.04 20.67
C ALA A 21 11.31 10.61 21.18
N VAL A 22 10.18 9.96 20.87
CA VAL A 22 8.86 10.32 21.42
C VAL A 22 8.54 9.60 22.73
N GLY A 23 9.50 8.87 23.30
CA GLY A 23 9.39 8.25 24.62
C GLY A 23 8.83 6.82 24.62
N GLN A 24 8.84 6.11 23.49
CA GLN A 24 8.49 4.68 23.46
C GLN A 24 9.59 3.81 24.07
N ASP A 25 9.18 2.66 24.59
CA ASP A 25 10.12 1.66 25.10
C ASP A 25 11.05 1.14 23.97
N PRO A 26 12.35 0.92 24.25
CA PRO A 26 13.29 0.44 23.24
C PRO A 26 12.89 -0.88 22.58
N LYS A 27 12.30 -1.82 23.31
CA LYS A 27 11.90 -3.13 22.74
C LYS A 27 10.71 -2.99 21.79
N VAL A 28 9.76 -2.10 22.12
CA VAL A 28 8.63 -1.79 21.23
C VAL A 28 9.14 -1.09 19.96
N SER A 29 10.10 -0.19 20.13
CA SER A 29 10.72 0.56 19.03
C SER A 29 11.50 -0.35 18.07
N GLU A 30 12.25 -1.32 18.61
CA GLU A 30 12.95 -2.36 17.85
C GLU A 30 11.97 -3.25 17.06
N ALA A 31 10.90 -3.75 17.72
CA ALA A 31 9.88 -4.56 17.05
C ALA A 31 9.18 -3.80 15.91
N ALA A 32 8.90 -2.50 16.09
CA ALA A 32 8.33 -1.65 15.04
C ALA A 32 9.31 -1.44 13.87
N LEU A 33 10.61 -1.36 14.13
CA LEU A 33 11.63 -1.29 13.09
C LEU A 33 11.67 -2.59 12.27
N ASP A 34 11.61 -3.75 12.91
CA ASP A 34 11.60 -5.04 12.20
C ASP A 34 10.36 -5.18 11.30
N TYR A 35 9.20 -4.77 11.80
CA TYR A 35 7.97 -4.71 11.00
C TYR A 35 8.12 -3.79 9.78
N THR A 36 8.57 -2.54 10.00
CA THR A 36 8.63 -1.52 8.96
C THR A 36 9.69 -1.81 7.91
N LYS A 37 10.86 -2.36 8.27
CA LYS A 37 11.90 -2.78 7.32
C LYS A 37 11.37 -3.77 6.28
N VAL A 38 10.60 -4.76 6.71
CA VAL A 38 9.97 -5.75 5.82
C VAL A 38 8.90 -5.08 4.94
N LEU A 39 8.21 -4.07 5.47
CA LEU A 39 7.11 -3.41 4.79
C LEU A 39 7.53 -2.32 3.78
N ILE A 40 8.79 -1.86 3.79
CA ILE A 40 9.30 -0.84 2.85
C ILE A 40 8.88 -1.11 1.38
N PRO A 41 9.14 -2.30 0.79
CA PRO A 41 8.68 -2.57 -0.59
C PRO A 41 7.15 -2.56 -0.72
N GLY A 42 6.42 -3.00 0.31
CA GLY A 42 4.96 -3.05 0.31
C GLY A 42 4.30 -1.69 0.32
N VAL A 43 4.92 -0.71 0.97
CA VAL A 43 4.46 0.68 1.01
C VAL A 43 4.42 1.31 -0.39
N LEU A 44 5.40 1.01 -1.24
CA LEU A 44 5.39 1.49 -2.63
C LEU A 44 4.12 1.03 -3.35
N VAL A 45 3.81 -0.27 -3.22
CA VAL A 45 2.67 -0.91 -3.88
C VAL A 45 1.34 -0.43 -3.29
N PHE A 46 1.28 -0.30 -1.96
CA PHE A 46 0.15 0.31 -1.26
C PHE A 46 -0.14 1.73 -1.77
N ASN A 47 0.90 2.55 -1.93
CA ASN A 47 0.76 3.91 -2.45
C ASN A 47 0.25 3.94 -3.89
N LEU A 48 0.60 2.96 -4.73
CA LEU A 48 0.05 2.81 -6.08
C LEU A 48 -1.43 2.42 -6.04
N PHE A 49 -1.81 1.47 -5.18
CA PHE A 49 -3.21 1.12 -4.95
C PHE A 49 -4.03 2.33 -4.46
N GLU A 50 -3.51 3.10 -3.52
CA GLU A 50 -4.16 4.31 -3.01
C GLU A 50 -4.37 5.37 -4.11
N ALA A 51 -3.40 5.53 -5.02
CA ALA A 51 -3.56 6.39 -6.19
C ALA A 51 -4.71 5.91 -7.09
N ALA A 52 -4.72 4.61 -7.41
CA ALA A 52 -5.76 3.96 -8.20
C ALA A 52 -7.15 4.13 -7.57
N ARG A 53 -7.26 3.89 -6.25
CA ARG A 53 -8.50 4.07 -5.49
C ARG A 53 -9.00 5.51 -5.54
N ARG A 54 -8.12 6.50 -5.32
CA ARG A 54 -8.50 7.92 -5.39
C ARG A 54 -8.94 8.32 -6.78
N PHE A 55 -8.26 7.84 -7.81
CA PHE A 55 -8.65 8.07 -9.20
C PHE A 55 -10.05 7.50 -9.49
N LEU A 56 -10.31 6.23 -9.15
CA LEU A 56 -11.62 5.61 -9.37
C LEU A 56 -12.73 6.29 -8.56
N ASN A 57 -12.43 6.71 -7.32
CA ASN A 57 -13.38 7.47 -6.51
C ASN A 57 -13.74 8.82 -7.16
N ALA A 58 -12.77 9.50 -7.79
CA ALA A 58 -13.03 10.73 -8.55
C ALA A 58 -13.88 10.47 -9.81
N GLN A 59 -13.80 9.28 -10.38
CA GLN A 59 -14.69 8.80 -11.46
C GLN A 59 -16.03 8.24 -10.95
N LEU A 60 -16.35 8.41 -9.65
CA LEU A 60 -17.56 7.89 -8.99
C LEU A 60 -17.65 6.35 -8.95
N VAL A 61 -16.55 5.63 -9.15
CA VAL A 61 -16.45 4.16 -9.09
C VAL A 61 -15.90 3.70 -7.74
N PHE A 62 -16.56 4.09 -6.64
CA PHE A 62 -16.10 3.80 -5.28
C PHE A 62 -16.30 2.34 -4.84
N ALA A 63 -17.31 1.66 -5.38
CA ALA A 63 -17.65 0.30 -4.95
C ALA A 63 -16.58 -0.74 -5.30
N LEU A 64 -15.83 -0.55 -6.40
CA LEU A 64 -14.84 -1.51 -6.86
C LEU A 64 -13.63 -1.61 -5.90
N PRO A 65 -12.91 -0.50 -5.57
CA PRO A 65 -11.85 -0.55 -4.58
C PRO A 65 -12.31 -1.10 -3.23
N SER A 66 -13.50 -0.72 -2.75
CA SER A 66 -14.03 -1.20 -1.48
C SER A 66 -14.28 -2.71 -1.47
N LYS A 67 -14.80 -3.28 -2.56
CA LYS A 67 -14.98 -4.73 -2.68
C LYS A 67 -13.65 -5.47 -2.65
N ILE A 68 -12.64 -4.97 -3.38
CA ILE A 68 -11.29 -5.54 -3.39
C ILE A 68 -10.71 -5.55 -1.97
N GLN A 69 -10.71 -4.40 -1.28
CA GLN A 69 -10.16 -4.29 0.08
C GLN A 69 -10.90 -5.19 1.08
N PHE A 70 -12.22 -5.33 0.94
CA PHE A 70 -12.97 -6.24 1.80
C PHE A 70 -12.56 -7.71 1.56
N SER A 71 -12.38 -8.11 0.31
CA SER A 71 -11.91 -9.45 -0.03
C SER A 71 -10.49 -9.71 0.46
N THR A 72 -9.56 -8.77 0.25
CA THR A 72 -8.17 -8.91 0.68
C THR A 72 -8.02 -8.82 2.20
N LEU A 73 -8.92 -8.15 2.92
CA LEU A 73 -8.98 -8.17 4.39
C LEU A 73 -9.26 -9.58 4.92
N VAL A 74 -10.21 -10.30 4.32
CA VAL A 74 -10.50 -11.70 4.72
C VAL A 74 -9.26 -12.58 4.49
N LEU A 75 -8.59 -12.41 3.35
CA LEU A 75 -7.34 -13.11 3.06
C LEU A 75 -6.21 -12.69 4.01
N HIS A 76 -6.16 -11.42 4.41
CA HIS A 76 -5.16 -10.93 5.36
C HIS A 76 -5.27 -11.63 6.71
N ILE A 77 -6.49 -11.85 7.21
CA ILE A 77 -6.71 -12.63 8.44
C ILE A 77 -6.14 -14.04 8.30
N LEU A 78 -6.35 -14.68 7.15
CA LEU A 78 -5.79 -16.01 6.84
C LEU A 78 -4.25 -15.97 6.81
N TRP A 79 -3.66 -14.99 6.12
CA TRP A 79 -2.20 -14.83 6.06
C TRP A 79 -1.60 -14.58 7.43
N CYS A 80 -2.21 -13.72 8.25
CA CYS A 80 -1.79 -13.48 9.62
C CYS A 80 -1.84 -14.75 10.46
N TYR A 81 -2.91 -15.55 10.36
CA TYR A 81 -2.98 -16.82 11.07
C TYR A 81 -1.84 -17.77 10.64
N ILE A 82 -1.59 -17.90 9.35
CA ILE A 82 -0.53 -18.76 8.83
C ILE A 82 0.85 -18.27 9.27
N PHE A 83 1.20 -17.01 9.00
CA PHE A 83 2.55 -16.51 9.24
C PHE A 83 2.86 -16.27 10.72
N VAL A 84 1.88 -15.84 11.51
CA VAL A 84 2.09 -15.53 12.93
C VAL A 84 1.86 -16.76 13.81
N SER A 85 0.78 -17.51 13.60
CA SER A 85 0.40 -18.60 14.51
C SER A 85 0.93 -19.97 14.10
N ILE A 86 1.01 -20.26 12.80
CA ILE A 86 1.48 -21.58 12.32
C ILE A 86 2.99 -21.58 12.10
N LEU A 87 3.51 -20.53 11.47
CA LEU A 87 4.94 -20.41 11.15
C LEU A 87 5.75 -19.69 12.23
N GLU A 88 5.10 -19.18 13.27
CA GLU A 88 5.72 -18.53 14.43
C GLU A 88 6.71 -17.42 14.05
N LEU A 89 6.45 -16.70 12.95
CA LEU A 89 7.31 -15.60 12.46
C LEU A 89 7.08 -14.27 13.22
N GLU A 90 6.26 -14.30 14.27
CA GLU A 90 5.94 -13.16 15.12
C GLU A 90 5.58 -11.89 14.31
N ILE A 91 6.20 -10.76 14.64
CA ILE A 91 5.91 -9.46 14.02
C ILE A 91 6.37 -9.37 12.56
N VAL A 92 7.43 -10.11 12.20
CA VAL A 92 7.87 -10.24 10.81
C VAL A 92 6.80 -10.95 9.98
N GLY A 93 6.15 -11.98 10.54
CA GLY A 93 5.03 -12.66 9.90
C GLY A 93 3.86 -11.73 9.59
N ALA A 94 3.52 -10.82 10.51
CA ALA A 94 2.49 -9.80 10.28
C ALA A 94 2.91 -8.81 9.17
N ALA A 95 4.19 -8.45 9.08
CA ALA A 95 4.70 -7.58 8.02
C ALA A 95 4.63 -8.27 6.64
N VAL A 96 5.00 -9.55 6.56
CA VAL A 96 4.88 -10.36 5.33
C VAL A 96 3.43 -10.50 4.89
N ALA A 97 2.51 -10.79 5.82
CA ALA A 97 1.08 -10.83 5.54
C ALA A 97 0.58 -9.49 4.95
N SER A 98 1.03 -8.37 5.50
CA SER A 98 0.69 -7.03 5.05
C SER A 98 1.25 -6.73 3.65
N LEU A 99 2.51 -7.10 3.39
CA LEU A 99 3.15 -6.99 2.08
C LEU A 99 2.37 -7.76 0.99
N ILE A 100 1.96 -8.99 1.29
CA ILE A 100 1.15 -9.81 0.37
C ILE A 100 -0.21 -9.16 0.12
N THR A 101 -0.89 -8.70 1.18
CA THR A 101 -2.19 -8.02 1.06
C THR A 101 -2.09 -6.77 0.18
N TYR A 102 -1.11 -5.89 0.39
CA TYR A 102 -0.95 -4.69 -0.44
C TYR A 102 -0.64 -5.02 -1.90
N THR A 103 0.16 -6.06 -2.13
CA THR A 103 0.45 -6.55 -3.47
C THR A 103 -0.81 -7.07 -4.15
N LEU A 104 -1.62 -7.85 -3.45
CA LEU A 104 -2.90 -8.36 -3.95
C LEU A 104 -3.88 -7.22 -4.26
N ASP A 105 -4.03 -6.24 -3.37
CA ASP A 105 -4.88 -5.07 -3.60
C ASP A 105 -4.53 -4.37 -4.91
N PHE A 106 -3.24 -4.07 -5.10
CA PHE A 106 -2.75 -3.40 -6.30
C PHE A 106 -2.92 -4.24 -7.58
N VAL A 107 -2.60 -5.54 -7.52
CA VAL A 107 -2.75 -6.43 -8.69
C VAL A 107 -4.23 -6.57 -9.06
N LEU A 108 -5.11 -6.80 -8.08
CA LEU A 108 -6.53 -6.98 -8.32
C LEU A 108 -7.16 -5.73 -8.93
N ILE A 109 -6.87 -4.53 -8.39
CA ILE A 109 -7.45 -3.30 -8.94
C ILE A 109 -6.94 -3.04 -10.36
N HIS A 110 -5.65 -3.27 -10.62
CA HIS A 110 -5.06 -3.00 -11.92
C HIS A 110 -5.57 -3.97 -12.99
N VAL A 111 -5.60 -5.26 -12.67
CA VAL A 111 -6.14 -6.30 -13.57
C VAL A 111 -7.63 -6.07 -13.80
N TYR A 112 -8.41 -5.83 -12.76
CA TYR A 112 -9.86 -5.67 -12.90
C TYR A 112 -10.22 -4.46 -13.76
N VAL A 113 -9.61 -3.30 -13.50
CA VAL A 113 -9.88 -2.09 -14.29
C VAL A 113 -9.48 -2.29 -15.76
N SER A 114 -8.34 -2.95 -16.01
CA SER A 114 -7.83 -3.16 -17.36
C SER A 114 -8.61 -4.21 -18.16
N CYS A 115 -9.03 -5.31 -17.51
CA CYS A 115 -9.74 -6.39 -18.19
C CYS A 115 -11.23 -6.09 -18.43
N PHE A 116 -11.86 -5.30 -17.57
CA PHE A 116 -13.28 -4.97 -17.67
C PHE A 116 -13.54 -3.56 -18.19
N GLU A 117 -12.50 -2.85 -18.63
CA GLU A 117 -12.58 -1.49 -19.19
C GLU A 117 -13.43 -0.56 -18.31
N VAL A 118 -13.22 -0.62 -16.99
CA VAL A 118 -14.03 0.09 -15.99
C VAL A 118 -14.01 1.61 -16.20
N VAL A 119 -12.92 2.10 -16.77
CA VAL A 119 -12.73 3.48 -17.25
C VAL A 119 -12.15 3.43 -18.67
N PRO A 120 -12.27 4.52 -19.45
CA PRO A 120 -11.62 4.61 -20.76
C PRO A 120 -10.12 4.28 -20.65
N SER A 121 -9.62 3.45 -21.57
CA SER A 121 -8.22 2.97 -21.55
C SER A 121 -7.20 4.11 -21.62
N GLU A 122 -7.55 5.19 -22.31
CA GLU A 122 -6.81 6.46 -22.40
C GLU A 122 -6.71 7.24 -21.08
N SER A 123 -7.47 6.83 -20.05
CA SER A 123 -7.41 7.40 -18.70
C SER A 123 -6.72 6.46 -17.71
N TRP A 124 -6.39 5.23 -18.14
CA TRP A 124 -5.80 4.17 -17.32
C TRP A 124 -4.46 3.69 -17.88
N HIS A 125 -3.51 4.61 -17.95
CA HIS A 125 -2.15 4.38 -18.41
C HIS A 125 -1.15 4.92 -17.39
N TRP A 126 0.06 4.37 -17.42
CA TRP A 126 1.07 4.62 -16.39
C TRP A 126 1.73 6.00 -16.48
N PHE A 127 2.20 6.36 -17.67
CA PHE A 127 2.91 7.62 -17.88
C PHE A 127 2.59 8.17 -19.27
N ASP A 128 1.88 9.29 -19.33
CA ASP A 128 1.77 10.10 -20.53
C ASP A 128 2.14 11.55 -20.20
N LYS A 129 2.97 12.16 -21.05
CA LYS A 129 3.31 13.58 -20.96
C LYS A 129 2.08 14.46 -21.09
N ASN A 130 1.04 14.00 -21.81
CA ASN A 130 -0.21 14.75 -21.92
C ASN A 130 -0.95 14.84 -20.58
N SER A 131 -0.77 13.89 -19.67
CA SER A 131 -1.38 13.91 -18.33
C SER A 131 -0.88 15.06 -17.45
N PHE A 132 0.27 15.68 -17.81
CA PHE A 132 0.81 16.84 -17.10
C PHE A 132 0.47 18.18 -17.76
N LYS A 133 -0.16 18.17 -18.95
CA LYS A 133 -0.56 19.41 -19.63
C LYS A 133 -1.69 20.08 -18.85
N GLY A 134 -1.56 21.37 -18.60
CA GLY A 134 -2.58 22.18 -17.93
C GLY A 134 -2.55 22.14 -16.40
N LEU A 135 -1.72 21.31 -15.76
CA LEU A 135 -1.60 21.27 -14.29
C LEU A 135 -1.26 22.63 -13.68
N ILE A 136 -0.38 23.40 -14.33
CA ILE A 136 0.00 24.75 -13.91
C ILE A 136 -1.20 25.72 -13.89
N ASN A 137 -2.24 25.49 -14.69
CA ASN A 137 -3.43 26.35 -14.70
C ASN A 137 -4.38 26.08 -13.52
N TYR A 138 -4.12 25.03 -12.72
CA TYR A 138 -4.88 24.67 -11.53
C TYR A 138 -4.09 24.90 -10.21
N CYS A 139 -2.88 25.47 -10.29
CA CYS A 139 -2.08 25.90 -9.14
C CYS A 139 -2.17 27.42 -8.96
#